data_AF-A0A7J6QIN0-F1
#
_entry.id   AF-A0A7J6QIN0-F1
#
_cell.length_a   1.000
_cell.length_b   1.000
_cell.length_c   1.000
_cell.angle_alpha   90.00
_cell.angle_beta   90.00
_cell.angle_gamma   90.00
#
_symmetry.space_group_name_H-M   'P 1'
#
loop_
_entity.id
_entity.type
_entity.pdbx_description
1 polymer ?
#
loop_
_entity_poly.entity_id
_entity_poly.type
_entity_poly.pdbx_seq_one_letter_code
_entity_poly.pdbx_strand_id
1 'polypeptide(L)'
;GEFSKKSLWWASEAVSNVMDLKYMYMINDVRKAQYEIEHQVDVMMATQTPDEVESQMADFGDYVTEKWLNLHYTLLGKYQNGYSDWGYTQVGYGPSTEWLHAAGFQDFQATPEQFAELRLRYKTTQKEADEIRDSALGA
;
A
#
# COMPACT_ATOMS: atom_id res chain seq x y z
N GLY A 1 -10.07 -0.28 -19.18
CA GLY A 1 -11.38 -0.72 -18.64
C GLY A 1 -11.77 0.19 -17.49
N GLU A 2 -13.05 0.24 -17.14
CA GLU A 2 -13.54 0.97 -15.96
C GLU A 2 -13.33 0.15 -14.68
N PHE A 3 -13.13 0.82 -13.55
CA PHE A 3 -13.01 0.18 -12.24
C PHE A 3 -14.26 -0.63 -11.90
N SER A 4 -14.08 -1.86 -11.40
CA SER A 4 -15.17 -2.72 -10.93
C SER A 4 -14.78 -3.48 -9.67
N LYS A 5 -15.60 -3.33 -8.61
CA LYS A 5 -15.46 -4.07 -7.35
C LYS A 5 -15.73 -5.57 -7.48
N LYS A 6 -16.35 -6.01 -8.58
CA LYS A 6 -16.64 -7.42 -8.89
C LYS A 6 -15.57 -8.08 -9.74
N SER A 7 -14.49 -7.36 -10.04
CA SER A 7 -13.41 -7.89 -10.88
C SER A 7 -12.25 -8.30 -9.99
N LEU A 8 -11.92 -9.59 -10.01
CA LEU A 8 -10.73 -10.11 -9.36
C LEU A 8 -9.46 -9.42 -9.86
N TRP A 9 -9.41 -9.08 -11.16
CA TRP A 9 -8.28 -8.35 -11.73
C TRP A 9 -8.09 -7.00 -11.01
N TRP A 10 -9.14 -6.19 -10.91
CA TRP A 10 -9.07 -4.91 -10.18
C TRP A 10 -8.74 -5.08 -8.69
N ALA A 11 -9.29 -6.11 -8.04
CA ALA A 11 -9.01 -6.38 -6.63
C ALA A 11 -7.54 -6.77 -6.39
N SER A 12 -6.97 -7.65 -7.23
CA SER A 12 -5.57 -8.05 -7.16
C SER A 12 -4.62 -6.88 -7.45
N GLU A 13 -4.93 -6.09 -8.47
CA GLU A 13 -4.15 -4.91 -8.87
C GLU A 13 -4.15 -3.83 -7.77
N ALA A 14 -5.28 -3.65 -7.08
CA ALA A 14 -5.37 -2.73 -5.95
C ALA A 14 -4.47 -3.14 -4.78
N VAL A 15 -4.29 -4.44 -4.53
CA VAL A 15 -3.35 -4.92 -3.51
C VAL A 15 -1.91 -4.74 -3.95
N SER A 16 -1.56 -5.12 -5.19
CA SER A 16 -0.21 -4.95 -5.73
C SER A 16 0.26 -3.50 -5.66
N ASN A 17 -0.59 -2.56 -6.11
CA ASN A 17 -0.28 -1.12 -6.07
C ASN A 17 -0.03 -0.59 -4.65
N VAL A 18 -0.72 -1.11 -3.65
CA VAL A 18 -0.48 -0.73 -2.25
C VAL A 18 0.81 -1.36 -1.71
N MET A 19 1.08 -2.60 -2.10
CA MET A 19 2.32 -3.31 -1.74
C MET A 19 3.57 -2.62 -2.28
N ASP A 20 3.52 -1.99 -3.44
CA ASP A 20 4.66 -1.23 -3.99
C ASP A 20 5.16 -0.12 -3.06
N LEU A 21 4.29 0.40 -2.19
CA LEU A 21 4.68 1.45 -1.24
C LEU A 21 5.59 0.92 -0.12
N LYS A 22 5.31 -0.29 0.39
CA LYS A 22 5.88 -0.83 1.63
C LYS A 22 5.92 -2.37 1.64
N TYR A 23 6.36 -2.97 0.54
CA TYR A 23 6.31 -4.43 0.30
C TYR A 23 6.78 -5.26 1.49
N MET A 24 7.95 -4.92 2.05
CA MET A 24 8.58 -5.68 3.14
C MET A 24 7.71 -5.78 4.40
N TYR A 25 6.84 -4.79 4.64
CA TYR A 25 5.92 -4.79 5.76
C TYR A 25 4.64 -5.56 5.45
N MET A 26 4.17 -5.51 4.20
CA MET A 26 2.86 -6.03 3.79
C MET A 26 2.88 -7.49 3.33
N ILE A 27 4.02 -7.99 2.84
CA ILE A 27 4.12 -9.31 2.21
C ILE A 27 3.65 -10.46 3.09
N ASN A 28 3.89 -10.40 4.41
CA ASN A 28 3.48 -11.46 5.31
C ASN A 28 1.95 -11.54 5.47
N ASP A 29 1.26 -10.39 5.49
CA ASP A 29 -0.20 -10.36 5.53
C ASP A 29 -0.80 -10.86 4.22
N VAL A 30 -0.19 -10.51 3.09
CA VAL A 30 -0.63 -10.96 1.75
C VAL A 30 -0.43 -12.46 1.58
N ARG A 31 0.72 -13.00 1.99
CA ARG A 31 0.99 -14.45 1.99
C ARG A 31 0.00 -15.21 2.85
N LYS A 32 -0.37 -14.64 4.01
CA LYS A 32 -1.39 -15.24 4.87
C LYS A 32 -2.75 -15.29 4.18
N ALA A 33 -3.19 -14.21 3.55
CA ALA A 33 -4.46 -14.17 2.83
C ALA A 33 -4.47 -15.12 1.63
N GLN A 34 -3.37 -15.21 0.87
CA GLN A 34 -3.21 -16.15 -0.22
C GLN A 34 -3.31 -17.60 0.28
N TYR A 35 -2.60 -17.93 1.36
CA TYR A 35 -2.65 -19.27 1.96
C TYR A 35 -4.07 -19.65 2.43
N GLU A 36 -4.80 -18.72 3.06
CA GLU A 36 -6.18 -18.99 3.50
C GLU A 36 -7.14 -19.29 2.34
N ILE A 37 -6.92 -18.69 1.17
CA ILE A 37 -7.71 -18.95 -0.05
C ILE A 37 -7.31 -20.30 -0.64
N GLU A 38 -6.01 -20.54 -0.84
CA GLU A 38 -5.50 -21.79 -1.40
C GLU A 38 -5.89 -23.00 -0.55
N HIS A 39 -5.80 -22.87 0.78
CA HIS A 39 -6.18 -23.93 1.70
C HIS A 39 -7.66 -24.30 1.61
N GLN A 40 -8.55 -23.33 1.37
CA GLN A 40 -9.97 -23.62 1.17
C GLN A 40 -10.21 -24.40 -0.12
N VAL A 41 -9.48 -24.08 -1.20
CA VAL A 41 -9.52 -24.87 -2.43
C VAL A 41 -9.04 -26.30 -2.19
N ASP A 42 -7.93 -26.48 -1.48
CA ASP A 42 -7.41 -27.80 -1.14
C ASP A 42 -8.43 -28.63 -0.35
N VAL A 43 -9.11 -28.00 0.62
CA VAL A 43 -10.16 -28.67 1.42
C VAL A 43 -11.36 -29.04 0.55
N MET A 44 -11.84 -28.15 -0.31
CA MET A 44 -12.95 -28.46 -1.24
C MET A 44 -12.59 -29.63 -2.14
N MET A 45 -11.41 -29.62 -2.75
CA MET A 45 -10.94 -30.69 -3.63
C MET A 45 -10.73 -32.02 -2.91
N ALA A 46 -10.41 -32.02 -1.62
CA ALA A 46 -10.21 -33.23 -0.83
C ALA A 46 -11.50 -33.83 -0.26
N THR A 47 -12.56 -33.02 -0.10
CA THR A 47 -13.76 -33.42 0.67
C THR A 47 -15.04 -33.51 -0.17
N GLN A 48 -15.06 -32.92 -1.36
CA GLN A 48 -16.25 -32.81 -2.20
C GLN A 48 -16.06 -33.53 -3.54
N THR A 49 -17.18 -33.86 -4.18
CA THR A 49 -17.19 -34.39 -5.54
C THR A 49 -16.91 -33.29 -6.57
N PRO A 50 -16.44 -33.63 -7.78
CA PRO A 50 -16.20 -32.64 -8.84
C PRO A 50 -17.43 -31.77 -9.14
N ASP A 51 -18.62 -32.35 -9.19
CA ASP A 51 -19.87 -31.64 -9.48
C ASP A 51 -20.23 -30.64 -8.36
N GLU A 52 -20.01 -31.02 -7.09
CA GLU A 52 -20.21 -30.13 -5.95
C GLU A 52 -19.22 -28.96 -5.98
N VAL A 53 -17.96 -29.22 -6.28
CA VAL A 53 -16.94 -28.18 -6.44
C VAL A 53 -17.33 -27.23 -7.56
N GLU A 54 -17.67 -27.73 -8.75
CA GLU A 54 -18.06 -26.91 -9.90
C GLU A 54 -19.25 -26.00 -9.57
N SER A 55 -20.25 -26.53 -8.85
CA SER A 55 -21.43 -25.74 -8.45
C SER A 55 -21.11 -24.56 -7.52
N GLN A 56 -20.03 -24.65 -6.75
CA GLN A 56 -19.61 -23.62 -5.78
C GLN A 56 -18.58 -22.63 -6.34
N MET A 57 -17.96 -22.91 -7.50
CA MET A 57 -16.86 -22.09 -8.00
C MET A 57 -17.24 -20.65 -8.36
N ALA A 58 -18.48 -20.41 -8.79
CA ALA A 58 -18.96 -19.06 -9.06
C ALA A 58 -18.96 -18.20 -7.78
N ASP A 59 -19.59 -18.71 -6.71
CA ASP A 59 -19.64 -18.05 -5.41
C ASP A 59 -18.24 -17.93 -4.78
N PHE A 60 -17.38 -18.94 -5.00
CA PHE A 60 -16.00 -18.88 -4.55
C PHE A 60 -15.20 -17.78 -5.27
N GLY A 61 -15.42 -17.56 -6.57
CA GLY A 61 -14.81 -16.46 -7.31
C GLY A 61 -15.20 -15.08 -6.77
N ASP A 62 -16.46 -14.90 -6.40
CA ASP A 62 -16.96 -13.69 -5.74
C ASP A 62 -16.32 -13.52 -4.35
N TYR A 63 -16.26 -14.60 -3.57
CA TYR A 63 -15.58 -14.62 -2.26
C TYR A 63 -14.10 -14.23 -2.36
N VAL A 64 -13.36 -14.79 -3.31
CA VAL A 64 -11.94 -14.46 -3.54
C VAL A 64 -11.77 -13.00 -3.93
N THR A 65 -12.64 -12.49 -4.81
CA THR A 65 -12.64 -11.08 -5.22
C THR A 65 -12.86 -10.16 -4.01
N GLU A 66 -13.85 -10.47 -3.17
CA GLU A 66 -14.14 -9.72 -1.96
C GLU A 66 -12.98 -9.77 -0.96
N LYS A 67 -12.37 -10.94 -0.76
CA LYS A 67 -11.19 -11.12 0.11
C LYS A 67 -10.02 -10.24 -0.32
N TRP A 68 -9.68 -10.21 -1.61
CA TRP A 68 -8.60 -9.36 -2.12
C TRP A 68 -8.91 -7.87 -1.98
N LEU A 69 -10.16 -7.46 -2.25
CA LEU A 69 -10.55 -6.06 -2.09
C LEU A 69 -10.53 -5.61 -0.62
N ASN A 70 -10.96 -6.48 0.30
CA ASN A 70 -10.88 -6.24 1.75
C ASN A 70 -9.43 -6.20 2.24
N LEU A 71 -8.54 -7.04 1.68
CA LEU A 71 -7.12 -6.99 1.97
C LEU A 71 -6.52 -5.64 1.56
N HIS A 72 -6.87 -5.11 0.39
CA HIS A 72 -6.42 -3.77 -0.05
C HIS A 72 -6.72 -2.70 1.02
N TYR A 73 -7.97 -2.62 1.49
CA TYR A 73 -8.35 -1.67 2.54
C TYR A 73 -7.67 -1.96 3.88
N THR A 74 -7.45 -3.23 4.21
CA THR A 74 -6.73 -3.65 5.42
C THR A 74 -5.28 -3.18 5.39
N LEU A 75 -4.58 -3.37 4.25
CA LEU A 75 -3.20 -2.94 4.07
C LEU A 75 -3.08 -1.42 4.12
N LEU A 76 -3.99 -0.69 3.46
CA LEU A 76 -4.07 0.76 3.60
C LEU A 76 -4.24 1.16 5.06
N GLY A 77 -5.27 0.65 5.74
CA GLY A 77 -5.53 1.00 7.14
C GLY A 77 -4.37 0.66 8.09
N LYS A 78 -3.74 -0.50 7.92
CA LYS A 78 -2.67 -0.98 8.80
C LYS A 78 -1.33 -0.27 8.60
N TYR A 79 -1.04 0.18 7.37
CA TYR A 79 0.30 0.67 6.98
C TYR A 79 0.32 2.12 6.45
N GLN A 80 -0.82 2.78 6.30
CA GLN A 80 -0.90 4.21 5.98
C GLN A 80 -0.53 5.02 7.23
N ASN A 81 0.65 5.64 7.22
CA ASN A 81 1.20 6.45 8.32
C ASN A 81 0.45 7.78 8.57
N GLY A 82 -0.75 7.96 8.00
CA GLY A 82 -1.37 9.28 7.85
C GLY A 82 -2.36 9.69 8.94
N TYR A 83 -3.14 8.76 9.48
CA TYR A 83 -4.19 9.08 10.47
C TYR A 83 -4.46 7.84 11.33
N SER A 84 -4.02 7.87 12.58
CA SER A 84 -4.46 6.96 13.66
C SER A 84 -5.98 7.08 13.83
N ASP A 85 -6.76 6.01 13.88
CA ASP A 85 -6.92 5.15 15.07
C ASP A 85 -7.40 3.74 14.68
N TRP A 86 -6.46 2.81 14.48
CA TRP A 86 -6.72 1.36 14.44
C TRP A 86 -5.80 0.65 15.45
N GLY A 87 -5.70 1.18 16.68
CA GLY A 87 -4.97 0.54 17.78
C GLY A 87 -3.49 0.89 17.92
N TYR A 88 -2.98 1.89 17.19
CA TYR A 88 -1.65 2.45 17.43
C TYR A 88 -1.71 3.55 18.49
N THR A 89 -0.89 3.45 19.54
CA THR A 89 -0.81 4.43 20.64
C THR A 89 -0.06 5.71 20.30
N GLN A 90 0.61 5.78 19.14
CA GLN A 90 1.28 6.98 18.65
C GLN A 90 1.03 7.18 17.16
N VAL A 91 0.69 8.43 16.81
CA VAL A 91 0.58 8.89 15.43
C VAL A 91 1.99 9.11 14.89
N GLY A 92 2.37 8.42 13.82
CA GLY A 92 3.65 8.67 13.15
C GLY A 92 4.30 7.43 12.56
N TYR A 93 5.46 7.66 11.95
CA TYR A 93 6.36 6.60 11.49
C TYR A 93 6.67 5.69 12.69
N GLY A 94 6.45 4.38 12.54
CA GLY A 94 6.41 3.39 13.62
C GLY A 94 7.70 3.25 14.46
N PRO A 95 7.93 2.10 15.12
CA PRO A 95 8.81 1.97 16.30
C PRO A 95 10.31 2.30 16.11
N SER A 96 10.75 2.72 14.92
CA SER A 96 12.07 3.33 14.71
C SER A 96 11.91 4.79 14.31
N THR A 97 11.82 5.69 15.29
CA THR A 97 12.06 7.12 15.06
C THR A 97 13.55 7.41 14.87
N GLU A 98 14.42 6.40 14.93
CA GLU A 98 15.87 6.51 14.74
C GLU A 98 16.25 7.17 13.41
N TRP A 99 15.51 6.91 12.34
CA TRP A 99 15.77 7.56 11.05
C TRP A 99 15.39 9.05 11.06
N LEU A 100 14.36 9.45 11.83
CA LEU A 100 14.03 10.87 12.04
C LEU A 100 15.15 11.57 12.80
N HIS A 101 15.72 10.86 13.79
CA HIS A 101 16.91 11.31 14.52
C HIS A 101 18.13 11.47 13.62
N ALA A 102 18.42 10.46 12.79
CA ALA A 102 19.52 10.50 11.82
C ALA A 102 19.32 11.60 10.76
N ALA A 103 18.09 11.90 10.38
CA ALA A 103 17.74 12.99 9.47
C ALA A 103 17.74 14.38 10.13
N GLY A 104 17.95 14.48 11.45
CA GLY A 104 17.97 15.74 12.19
C GLY A 104 16.59 16.39 12.37
N PHE A 105 15.50 15.60 12.28
CA PHE A 105 14.14 16.15 12.28
C PHE A 105 13.75 16.81 13.61
N GLN A 106 14.25 16.29 14.73
CA GLN A 106 14.14 16.88 16.07
C GLN A 106 14.88 18.21 16.23
N ASP A 107 15.91 18.43 15.40
CA ASP A 107 16.73 19.65 15.41
C ASP A 107 16.11 20.72 14.48
N PHE A 108 15.00 20.38 13.81
CA PHE A 108 14.21 21.32 13.03
C PHE A 108 13.53 22.32 13.97
N GLN A 109 14.14 23.49 14.12
CA GLN A 109 13.48 24.65 14.71
C GLN A 109 12.62 25.31 13.63
N ALA A 110 11.32 25.46 13.90
CA ALA A 110 10.37 26.06 12.97
C ALA A 110 10.40 27.60 13.06
N THR A 111 11.59 28.21 12.92
CA THR A 111 11.73 29.68 12.98
C THR A 111 11.35 30.32 11.64
N PRO A 112 10.88 31.59 11.63
CA PRO A 112 10.59 32.33 10.40
C PRO A 112 11.78 32.37 9.42
N GLU A 113 13.00 32.49 9.94
CA GLU A 113 14.24 32.51 9.17
C GLU A 113 14.50 31.16 8.49
N GLN A 114 14.37 30.05 9.22
CA GLN A 114 14.52 28.70 8.67
C GLN A 114 13.43 28.37 7.64
N PHE A 115 12.20 28.87 7.84
CA PHE A 115 11.15 28.79 6.82
C PHE A 115 11.49 29.57 5.55
N ALA A 116 12.05 30.78 5.68
CA ALA A 116 12.48 31.58 4.54
C ALA A 116 13.62 30.89 3.77
N GLU A 117 14.58 30.30 4.48
CA GLU A 117 15.69 29.54 3.89
C GLU A 117 15.20 28.28 3.16
N LEU A 118 14.31 27.50 3.77
CA LEU A 118 13.68 26.33 3.13
C LEU A 118 12.94 26.74 1.86
N ARG A 119 12.14 27.80 1.92
CA ARG A 119 11.40 28.31 0.76
C ARG A 119 12.36 28.74 -0.37
N LEU A 120 13.50 29.33 -0.03
CA LEU A 120 14.53 29.68 -1.00
C LEU A 120 15.14 28.42 -1.62
N ARG A 121 15.54 27.44 -0.79
CA ARG A 121 16.11 26.17 -1.25
C ARG A 121 15.16 25.44 -2.20
N TYR A 122 13.88 25.30 -1.85
CA TYR A 122 12.87 24.70 -2.72
C TYR A 122 12.75 25.39 -4.07
N LYS A 123 12.76 26.74 -4.11
CA LYS A 123 12.71 27.48 -5.38
C LYS A 123 13.94 27.20 -6.24
N THR A 124 15.12 27.13 -5.64
CA THR A 124 16.36 26.81 -6.35
C THR A 124 16.33 25.40 -6.91
N THR A 125 15.98 24.40 -6.10
CA THR A 125 15.93 23.01 -6.54
C THR A 125 14.86 22.77 -7.60
N GLN A 126 13.71 23.46 -7.50
CA GLN A 126 12.66 23.41 -8.53
C GLN A 126 13.18 24.00 -9.86
N LYS A 127 13.91 25.11 -9.81
CA LYS A 127 14.50 25.72 -11.01
C LYS A 127 15.53 24.78 -11.66
N GLU A 128 16.39 24.14 -10.89
CA GLU A 128 17.33 23.14 -11.38
C GLU A 128 16.60 21.95 -12.04
N ALA A 129 15.53 21.46 -11.42
CA ALA A 129 14.71 20.39 -11.98
C ALA A 129 14.02 20.81 -13.30
N ASP A 130 13.53 22.05 -13.37
CA ASP A 130 12.93 22.61 -14.59
C ASP A 130 13.97 22.75 -15.70
N GLU A 131 15.18 23.22 -15.40
CA GLU A 131 16.29 23.31 -16.36
C GLU A 131 16.69 21.93 -16.89
N ILE A 132 16.77 20.91 -16.03
CA ILE A 132 17.02 19.52 -16.43
C ILE A 132 15.90 19.03 -17.36
N ARG A 133 14.62 19.22 -16.97
CA ARG A 133 13.47 18.84 -17.79
C ARG A 133 13.52 19.50 -19.17
N ASP A 134 13.73 20.81 -19.20
CA ASP A 134 13.70 21.59 -20.45
C ASP A 134 14.89 21.22 -21.35
N SER A 135 16.06 20.92 -20.76
CA SER A 135 17.22 20.39 -21.50
C SER A 135 16.96 18.99 -22.09
N ALA A 136 16.23 18.13 -21.38
CA ALA A 136 15.87 16.81 -21.85
C ALA A 136 14.78 16.82 -22.94
N LEU A 137 13.94 17.87 -22.97
CA LEU A 137 12.90 18.06 -23.99
C LEU A 137 13.40 18.83 -25.24
N GLY A 138 14.54 19.52 -25.13
CA GLY A 138 15.18 20.24 -26.23
C GLY A 138 16.27 19.47 -26.97
N ALA A 139 16.57 18.22 -26.56
CA ALA A 139 17.51 17.29 -27.20
C ALA A 139 16.77 16.28 -28.10
#